data_AF-A0A0F8ZXE5-F1
#
_entry.id   AF-A0A0F8ZXE5-F1
#
_cell.length_a   1.000
_cell.length_b   1.000
_cell.length_c   1.000
_cell.angle_alpha   90.00
_cell.angle_beta   90.00
_cell.angle_gamma   90.00
#
_symmetry.space_group_name_H-M   'P 1'
#
loop_
_entity.id
_entity.type
_entity.pdbx_description
1 polymer ?
#
loop_
_entity_poly.entity_id
_entity_poly.type
_entity_poly.pdbx_seq_one_letter_code
_entity_poly.pdbx_strand_id
1 'polypeptide(L)'
;MKKILALCLLCILLLANQALYGESFRVSYLPGDKFRITEKADLRRYEDGRFIGLAYREVRGVLDVLAGNEEGGASKVTGDFYVFEETKHKSINVARRIDQVVKVNFLIKENGQYVVAENRGYPSLRSFPVFPAGEIEQGEKWQDFGERVVEPFRDGRFTRVRFYFRVTSAARVIRLSA
;
A
#
# COMPACT_ATOMS: atom_id res chain seq x y z
N MET A 1 41.14 17.99 -35.54
CA MET A 1 41.25 17.56 -34.12
C MET A 1 40.34 18.36 -33.18
N LYS A 2 40.38 19.70 -33.12
CA LYS A 2 39.51 20.50 -32.23
C LYS A 2 37.99 20.23 -32.34
N LYS A 3 37.48 19.99 -33.56
CA LYS A 3 36.04 19.69 -33.79
C LYS A 3 35.59 18.34 -33.23
N ILE A 4 36.47 17.35 -33.24
CA ILE A 4 36.20 16.00 -32.68
C ILE A 4 36.19 16.07 -31.15
N LEU A 5 37.13 16.82 -30.56
CA LEU A 5 37.17 17.03 -29.12
C LEU A 5 35.92 17.77 -28.60
N ALA A 6 35.45 18.79 -29.35
CA ALA A 6 34.23 19.52 -29.01
C ALA A 6 32.97 18.64 -29.12
N LEU A 7 32.90 17.74 -30.10
CA LEU A 7 31.79 16.81 -30.27
C LEU A 7 31.75 15.77 -29.13
N CYS A 8 32.90 15.22 -28.73
CA CYS A 8 32.99 14.30 -27.59
C CYS A 8 32.58 14.97 -26.27
N LEU A 9 33.00 16.22 -26.03
CA LEU A 9 32.63 16.98 -24.84
C LEU A 9 31.11 17.26 -24.80
N LEU A 10 30.52 17.57 -25.95
CA LEU A 10 29.07 17.77 -26.09
C LEU A 10 28.28 16.47 -25.83
N CYS A 11 28.76 15.33 -26.33
CA CYS A 11 28.16 14.03 -26.04
C CYS A 11 28.25 13.64 -24.56
N ILE A 12 29.36 13.93 -23.89
CA ILE A 12 29.52 13.69 -22.44
C ILE A 12 28.55 14.57 -21.63
N LEU A 13 28.38 15.84 -22.00
CA LEU A 13 27.42 16.75 -21.37
C LEU A 13 25.97 16.30 -21.57
N LEU A 14 25.63 15.80 -22.76
CA LEU A 14 24.29 15.25 -23.06
C LEU A 14 24.00 13.96 -22.29
N LEU A 15 25.00 13.09 -22.11
CA LEU A 15 24.86 11.85 -21.34
C LEU A 15 24.80 12.11 -19.83
N ALA A 16 25.51 13.11 -19.32
CA ALA A 16 25.45 13.51 -17.90
C ALA A 16 24.06 14.05 -17.51
N ASN A 17 23.34 14.69 -18.45
CA ASN A 17 22.02 15.26 -18.17
C ASN A 17 20.92 14.19 -18.06
N GLN A 18 21.09 13.03 -18.69
CA GLN A 18 20.18 11.87 -18.57
C GLN A 18 20.26 11.23 -17.18
N ALA A 19 21.44 11.28 -16.53
CA ALA A 19 21.63 10.71 -15.19
C ALA A 19 20.98 11.53 -14.06
N LEU A 20 20.55 12.77 -14.35
CA LEU A 20 19.90 13.68 -13.42
C LEU A 20 18.36 13.69 -13.54
N TYR A 21 17.79 12.98 -14.52
CA TYR A 21 16.35 12.76 -14.62
C TYR A 21 15.92 11.66 -13.65
N GLY A 22 15.98 11.97 -12.35
CA GLY A 22 15.39 11.13 -11.31
C GLY A 22 13.87 11.20 -11.39
N GLU A 23 13.21 10.05 -11.42
CA GLU A 23 11.75 9.98 -11.26
C GLU A 23 11.38 10.56 -9.89
N SER A 24 10.38 11.45 -9.85
CA SER A 24 9.85 12.01 -8.60
C SER A 24 8.49 11.39 -8.28
N PHE A 25 8.37 10.78 -7.11
CA PHE A 25 7.12 10.22 -6.60
C PHE A 25 6.47 11.18 -5.62
N ARG A 26 5.17 11.44 -5.77
CA ARG A 26 4.41 12.32 -4.87
C ARG A 26 3.44 11.50 -4.03
N VAL A 27 3.39 11.81 -2.74
CA VAL A 27 2.43 11.22 -1.79
C VAL A 27 1.49 12.33 -1.33
N SER A 28 0.22 12.20 -1.71
CA SER A 28 -0.86 13.10 -1.29
C SER A 28 -2.20 12.36 -1.26
N TYR A 29 -3.09 12.77 -0.35
CA TYR A 29 -4.46 12.26 -0.24
C TYR A 29 -5.41 13.46 -0.23
N LEU A 30 -5.77 13.96 -1.41
CA LEU A 30 -6.56 15.17 -1.57
C LEU A 30 -8.06 14.86 -1.58
N PRO A 31 -8.92 15.75 -1.06
CA PRO A 31 -10.36 15.61 -1.18
C PRO A 31 -10.82 15.35 -2.62
N GLY A 32 -11.62 14.30 -2.82
CA GLY A 32 -12.10 13.86 -4.13
C GLY A 32 -11.22 12.78 -4.79
N ASP A 33 -10.03 12.51 -4.25
CA ASP A 33 -9.19 11.40 -4.73
C ASP A 33 -9.91 10.07 -4.55
N LYS A 34 -9.70 9.19 -5.53
CA LYS A 34 -10.18 7.81 -5.51
C LYS A 34 -9.00 6.87 -5.64
N PHE A 35 -8.95 5.85 -4.80
CA PHE A 35 -7.91 4.83 -4.92
C PHE A 35 -8.45 3.44 -4.65
N ARG A 36 -7.71 2.46 -5.18
CA ARG A 36 -8.05 1.05 -5.07
C ARG A 36 -6.94 0.30 -4.36
N ILE A 37 -7.31 -0.48 -3.35
CA ILE A 37 -6.41 -1.44 -2.70
C ILE A 37 -6.77 -2.82 -3.23
N THR A 38 -5.78 -3.62 -3.62
CA THR A 38 -6.01 -5.03 -3.96
C THR A 38 -4.98 -5.88 -3.25
N GLU A 39 -5.47 -6.77 -2.42
CA GLU A 39 -4.67 -7.76 -1.70
C GLU A 39 -5.03 -9.14 -2.21
N LYS A 40 -4.01 -9.95 -2.50
CA LYS A 40 -4.17 -11.34 -2.93
C LYS A 40 -3.31 -12.22 -2.03
N ALA A 41 -3.87 -13.32 -1.58
CA ALA A 41 -3.20 -14.27 -0.71
C ALA A 41 -3.50 -15.71 -1.14
N ASP A 42 -2.43 -16.49 -1.32
CA ASP A 42 -2.48 -17.94 -1.46
C ASP A 42 -2.07 -18.56 -0.13
N LEU A 43 -3.00 -19.25 0.53
CA LEU A 43 -2.85 -19.74 1.89
C LEU A 43 -2.92 -21.27 1.93
N ARG A 44 -2.03 -21.87 2.71
CA ARG A 44 -2.15 -23.28 3.16
C ARG A 44 -2.80 -23.27 4.53
N ARG A 45 -3.93 -23.95 4.68
CA ARG A 45 -4.64 -24.02 5.96
C ARG A 45 -4.32 -25.33 6.67
N TYR A 46 -4.05 -25.20 7.97
CA TYR A 46 -3.83 -26.30 8.88
C TYR A 46 -4.72 -26.10 10.10
N GLU A 47 -5.32 -27.18 10.60
CA GLU A 47 -6.06 -27.22 11.87
C GLU A 47 -5.47 -28.37 12.69
N ASP A 48 -5.04 -28.07 13.91
CA ASP A 48 -4.36 -29.02 14.83
C ASP A 48 -3.21 -29.81 14.16
N GLY A 49 -2.40 -29.12 13.34
CA GLY A 49 -1.27 -29.70 12.62
C GLY A 49 -1.64 -30.49 11.35
N ARG A 50 -2.94 -30.73 11.09
CA ARG A 50 -3.42 -31.42 9.90
C ARG A 50 -3.68 -30.44 8.76
N PHE A 51 -3.17 -30.74 7.56
CA PHE A 51 -3.48 -29.97 6.36
C PHE A 51 -4.95 -30.14 5.97
N ILE A 52 -5.67 -29.03 5.85
CA ILE A 52 -7.11 -29.01 5.50
C ILE A 52 -7.38 -28.48 4.10
N GLY A 53 -6.43 -27.77 3.47
CA GLY A 53 -6.56 -27.36 2.07
C GLY A 53 -5.81 -26.09 1.68
N LEU A 54 -5.96 -25.72 0.41
CA LEU A 54 -5.49 -24.46 -0.16
C LEU A 54 -6.66 -23.48 -0.23
N ALA A 55 -6.42 -22.25 0.24
CA ALA A 55 -7.37 -21.16 0.16
C ALA A 55 -6.74 -20.01 -0.63
N TYR A 56 -7.43 -19.56 -1.67
CA TYR A 56 -7.12 -18.28 -2.33
C TYR A 56 -8.06 -17.22 -1.78
N ARG A 57 -7.53 -16.06 -1.44
CA ARG A 57 -8.31 -14.91 -1.01
C ARG A 57 -7.86 -13.68 -1.77
N GLU A 58 -8.83 -12.95 -2.31
CA GLU A 58 -8.64 -11.66 -2.93
C GLU A 58 -9.55 -10.64 -2.26
N VAL A 59 -8.97 -9.50 -1.87
CA VAL A 59 -9.70 -8.41 -1.24
C VAL A 59 -9.47 -7.14 -2.07
N ARG A 60 -10.55 -6.50 -2.48
CA ARG A 60 -10.51 -5.26 -3.28
C ARG A 60 -11.19 -4.13 -2.52
N GLY A 61 -10.44 -3.12 -2.10
CA GLY A 61 -10.98 -1.89 -1.55
C GLY A 61 -11.17 -0.85 -2.65
N VAL A 62 -12.35 -0.24 -2.71
CA VAL A 62 -12.62 0.97 -3.52
C VAL A 62 -12.91 2.10 -2.55
N LEU A 63 -12.06 3.12 -2.56
CA LEU A 63 -11.96 4.12 -1.50
C LEU A 63 -12.01 5.54 -2.07
N ASP A 64 -12.69 6.40 -1.31
CA ASP A 64 -12.87 7.82 -1.58
C ASP A 64 -12.24 8.64 -0.44
N VAL A 65 -11.48 9.68 -0.81
CA VAL A 65 -11.00 10.69 0.13
C VAL A 65 -12.05 11.80 0.24
N LEU A 66 -12.57 11.99 1.45
CA LEU A 66 -13.62 12.98 1.74
C LEU A 66 -13.04 14.38 1.94
N ALA A 67 -13.87 15.39 1.68
CA ALA A 67 -13.59 16.76 2.08
C ALA A 67 -13.70 16.92 3.59
N GLY A 68 -12.78 17.70 4.17
CA GLY A 68 -12.63 17.88 5.62
C GLY A 68 -11.40 17.15 6.12
N ASN A 69 -10.39 17.92 6.52
CA ASN A 69 -9.25 17.42 7.27
C ASN A 69 -9.62 17.44 8.76
N GLU A 70 -9.29 16.37 9.47
CA GLU A 70 -9.37 16.38 10.94
C GLU A 70 -8.21 17.23 11.50
N GLU A 71 -8.31 17.63 12.77
CA GLU A 71 -7.21 18.31 13.47
C GLU A 71 -5.90 17.50 13.31
N GLY A 72 -4.87 18.14 12.78
CA GLY A 72 -3.57 17.51 12.51
C GLY A 72 -3.36 17.00 11.07
N GLY A 73 -4.16 17.46 10.10
CA GLY A 73 -3.90 17.26 8.67
C GLY A 73 -4.20 15.85 8.15
N ALA A 74 -5.03 15.08 8.85
CA ALA A 74 -5.40 13.74 8.42
C ALA A 74 -6.59 13.77 7.46
N SER A 75 -6.45 13.09 6.32
CA SER A 75 -7.50 12.95 5.32
C SER A 75 -8.46 11.83 5.70
N LYS A 76 -9.77 12.10 5.65
CA LYS A 76 -10.80 11.10 5.92
C LYS A 76 -11.04 10.22 4.70
N VAL A 77 -11.03 8.91 4.90
CA VAL A 77 -11.23 7.91 3.85
C VAL A 77 -12.44 7.04 4.16
N THR A 78 -13.28 6.83 3.16
CA THR A 78 -14.45 5.95 3.24
C THR A 78 -14.54 5.04 2.03
N GLY A 79 -15.25 3.93 2.16
CA GLY A 79 -15.55 3.08 1.00
C GLY A 79 -15.90 1.65 1.38
N ASP A 80 -15.75 0.76 0.41
CA ASP A 80 -16.15 -0.64 0.51
C ASP A 80 -14.98 -1.56 0.16
N PHE A 81 -14.78 -2.59 0.98
CA PHE A 81 -13.90 -3.73 0.66
C PHE A 81 -14.75 -4.92 0.24
N TYR A 82 -14.46 -5.46 -0.95
CA TYR A 82 -15.07 -6.66 -1.51
C TYR A 82 -14.13 -7.84 -1.30
N VAL A 83 -14.61 -8.88 -0.61
CA VAL A 83 -13.87 -10.11 -0.34
C VAL A 83 -14.32 -11.20 -1.30
N PHE A 84 -13.36 -11.85 -1.94
CA PHE A 84 -13.53 -13.00 -2.80
C PHE A 84 -12.69 -14.14 -2.24
N GLU A 85 -13.29 -15.31 -2.06
CA GLU A 85 -12.61 -16.45 -1.47
C GLU A 85 -12.92 -17.76 -2.19
N GLU A 86 -11.87 -18.51 -2.48
CA GLU A 86 -11.96 -19.82 -3.11
C GLU A 86 -11.24 -20.84 -2.21
N THR A 87 -11.96 -21.83 -1.70
CA THR A 87 -11.34 -23.01 -1.09
C THR A 87 -11.40 -24.15 -2.09
N LYS A 88 -10.25 -24.55 -2.62
CA LYS A 88 -10.18 -25.66 -3.57
C LYS A 88 -10.31 -26.98 -2.83
N HIS A 89 -11.52 -27.53 -2.81
CA HIS A 89 -11.76 -28.92 -2.44
C HIS A 89 -12.34 -29.64 -3.67
N LYS A 90 -11.54 -30.51 -4.31
CA LYS A 90 -11.89 -31.31 -5.51
C LYS A 90 -12.00 -30.58 -6.86
N SER A 91 -11.17 -29.56 -7.10
CA SER A 91 -10.88 -29.05 -8.46
C SER A 91 -12.08 -28.61 -9.32
N ILE A 92 -13.16 -28.09 -8.71
CA ILE A 92 -14.27 -27.47 -9.46
C ILE A 92 -14.06 -25.95 -9.46
N ASN A 93 -13.83 -25.38 -10.64
CA ASN A 93 -13.80 -23.92 -10.82
C ASN A 93 -15.25 -23.40 -10.78
N VAL A 94 -15.54 -22.53 -9.83
CA VAL A 94 -16.82 -21.79 -9.74
C VAL A 94 -16.53 -20.32 -10.03
N ALA A 95 -17.43 -19.64 -10.73
CA ALA A 95 -17.33 -18.20 -10.98
C ALA A 95 -17.17 -17.43 -9.65
N ARG A 96 -16.31 -16.39 -9.65
CA ARG A 96 -15.96 -15.62 -8.45
C ARG A 96 -17.16 -14.86 -7.89
N ARG A 97 -17.76 -15.39 -6.83
CA ARG A 97 -18.80 -14.71 -6.07
C ARG A 97 -18.16 -13.73 -5.08
N ILE A 98 -18.82 -12.62 -4.81
CA ILE A 98 -18.46 -11.76 -3.68
C ILE A 98 -18.95 -12.47 -2.41
N ASP A 99 -18.03 -12.83 -1.53
CA ASP A 99 -18.37 -13.52 -0.27
C ASP A 99 -18.74 -12.53 0.83
N GLN A 100 -18.15 -11.33 0.81
CA GLN A 100 -18.41 -10.28 1.81
C GLN A 100 -18.18 -8.88 1.24
N VAL A 101 -18.98 -7.92 1.72
CA VAL A 101 -18.74 -6.48 1.52
C VAL A 101 -18.57 -5.83 2.89
N VAL A 102 -17.46 -5.12 3.10
CA VAL A 102 -17.13 -4.46 4.37
C VAL A 102 -17.00 -2.96 4.18
N LYS A 103 -17.91 -2.21 4.81
CA LYS A 103 -17.87 -0.74 4.88
C LYS A 103 -16.78 -0.26 5.82
N VAL A 104 -15.93 0.65 5.33
CA VAL A 104 -14.82 1.20 6.12
C VAL A 104 -14.90 2.72 6.20
N ASN A 105 -14.42 3.23 7.33
CA ASN A 105 -14.11 4.63 7.52
C ASN A 105 -12.86 4.72 8.40
N PHE A 106 -11.85 5.46 7.96
CA PHE A 106 -10.59 5.63 8.68
C PHE A 106 -9.89 6.91 8.23
N LEU A 107 -8.83 7.30 8.92
CA LEU A 107 -8.02 8.46 8.54
C LEU A 107 -6.67 8.01 7.98
N ILE A 108 -6.15 8.76 7.01
CA ILE A 108 -4.77 8.64 6.55
C ILE A 108 -4.07 9.96 6.84
N LYS A 109 -3.04 9.93 7.68
CA LYS A 109 -2.16 11.09 7.87
C LYS A 109 -1.34 11.32 6.61
N GLU A 110 -0.90 12.56 6.40
CA GLU A 110 -0.04 12.93 5.28
C GLU A 110 1.23 12.07 5.11
N ASN A 111 1.73 11.46 6.20
CA ASN A 111 2.88 10.54 6.14
C ASN A 111 2.52 9.11 5.70
N GLY A 112 1.26 8.83 5.37
CA GLY A 112 0.77 7.49 5.03
C GLY A 112 0.38 6.63 6.24
N GLN A 113 0.46 7.15 7.46
CA GLN A 113 0.01 6.43 8.66
C GLN A 113 -1.51 6.34 8.71
N TYR A 114 -2.04 5.14 8.94
CA TYR A 114 -3.47 4.90 9.03
C TYR A 114 -3.92 5.03 10.49
N VAL A 115 -5.03 5.73 10.72
CA VAL A 115 -5.74 5.77 12.00
C VAL A 115 -7.08 5.08 11.80
N VAL A 116 -7.15 3.83 12.23
CA VAL A 116 -8.35 2.98 12.11
C VAL A 116 -8.90 2.74 13.51
N ALA A 117 -10.21 2.96 13.69
CA ALA A 117 -10.89 2.63 14.93
C ALA A 117 -10.70 1.15 15.29
N GLU A 118 -10.71 0.85 16.59
CA GLU A 118 -10.48 -0.50 17.09
C GLU A 118 -11.52 -1.50 16.53
N ASN A 119 -11.07 -2.75 16.35
CA ASN A 119 -11.91 -3.90 15.98
C ASN A 119 -12.48 -3.93 14.54
N ARG A 120 -11.73 -3.43 13.54
CA ARG A 120 -12.05 -3.62 12.11
C ARG A 120 -11.01 -4.47 11.39
N GLY A 121 -11.46 -5.33 10.47
CA GLY A 121 -10.59 -6.19 9.66
C GLY A 121 -9.88 -5.49 8.50
N TYR A 122 -10.45 -4.39 7.98
CA TYR A 122 -9.97 -3.71 6.76
C TYR A 122 -9.75 -2.20 6.95
N PRO A 123 -8.76 -1.59 6.26
CA PRO A 123 -7.69 -2.23 5.48
C PRO A 123 -6.86 -3.17 6.34
N SER A 124 -6.46 -4.31 5.77
CA SER A 124 -5.78 -5.39 6.49
C SER A 124 -4.27 -5.19 6.53
N LEU A 125 -3.69 -4.41 5.61
CA LEU A 125 -2.34 -3.86 5.71
C LEU A 125 -2.44 -2.36 5.95
N ARG A 126 -1.78 -1.87 7.00
CA ARG A 126 -1.91 -0.49 7.49
C ARG A 126 -0.55 0.13 7.72
N SER A 127 -0.46 1.44 7.50
CA SER A 127 0.75 2.23 7.80
C SER A 127 2.00 1.64 7.15
N PHE A 128 1.90 1.26 5.87
CA PHE A 128 3.02 0.76 5.09
C PHE A 128 2.89 1.17 3.61
N PRO A 129 3.88 1.88 3.03
CA PRO A 129 4.94 2.58 3.75
C PRO A 129 4.39 3.78 4.54
N VAL A 130 5.08 4.13 5.64
CA VAL A 130 5.02 5.47 6.24
C VAL A 130 6.25 6.23 5.78
N PHE A 131 6.07 7.47 5.36
CA PHE A 131 7.15 8.32 4.85
C PHE A 131 7.67 9.26 5.95
N PRO A 132 9.00 9.45 6.10
CA PRO A 132 9.55 10.46 6.99
C PRO A 132 9.10 11.88 6.61
N ALA A 133 9.34 12.83 7.50
CA ALA A 133 9.12 14.24 7.21
C ALA A 133 10.20 14.77 6.26
N GLY A 134 9.82 15.68 5.36
CA GLY A 134 10.72 16.25 4.35
C GLY A 134 10.71 15.51 3.03
N GLU A 135 11.60 15.93 2.14
CA GLU A 135 11.86 15.27 0.87
C GLU A 135 12.81 14.09 1.09
N ILE A 136 12.59 13.00 0.34
CA ILE A 136 13.43 11.79 0.40
C ILE A 136 14.21 11.71 -0.89
N GLU A 137 15.52 11.62 -0.80
CA GLU A 137 16.37 11.49 -1.98
C GLU A 137 16.36 10.05 -2.52
N GLN A 138 16.69 9.90 -3.80
CA GLN A 138 16.87 8.57 -4.39
C GLN A 138 17.99 7.81 -3.64
N GLY A 139 17.71 6.56 -3.26
CA GLY A 139 18.63 5.71 -2.50
C GLY A 139 18.59 5.93 -0.98
N GLU A 140 17.89 6.95 -0.49
CA GLU A 140 17.71 7.18 0.94
C GLU A 140 16.94 6.03 1.60
N LYS A 141 17.27 5.75 2.85
CA LYS A 141 16.73 4.62 3.60
C LYS A 141 16.05 5.11 4.86
N TRP A 142 14.89 4.56 5.14
CA TRP A 142 14.18 4.81 6.39
C TRP A 142 13.55 3.53 6.90
N GLN A 143 13.11 3.58 8.15
CA GLN A 143 12.54 2.45 8.86
C GLN A 143 11.38 2.91 9.74
N ASP A 144 10.36 2.08 9.84
CA ASP A 144 9.20 2.31 10.70
C ASP A 144 8.47 0.98 10.92
N PHE A 145 7.26 1.03 11.46
CA PHE A 145 6.40 -0.10 11.71
C PHE A 145 5.08 0.02 10.97
N GLY A 146 4.66 -1.09 10.37
CA GLY A 146 3.31 -1.27 9.86
C GLY A 146 2.49 -2.16 10.78
N GLU A 147 1.21 -2.27 10.47
CA GLU A 147 0.30 -3.19 11.14
C GLU A 147 -0.40 -4.07 10.10
N ARG A 148 -0.42 -5.37 10.37
CA ARG A 148 -1.18 -6.35 9.62
C ARG A 148 -2.33 -6.84 10.50
N VAL A 149 -3.55 -6.68 10.06
CA VAL A 149 -4.72 -7.29 10.70
C VAL A 149 -5.03 -8.61 10.00
N VAL A 150 -5.11 -9.66 10.79
CA VAL A 150 -5.42 -11.02 10.32
C VAL A 150 -6.62 -11.59 11.07
N GLU A 151 -7.38 -12.43 10.38
CA GLU A 151 -8.50 -13.18 10.95
C GLU A 151 -8.31 -14.66 10.61
N PRO A 152 -7.46 -15.39 11.35
CA PRO A 152 -7.03 -16.73 10.95
C PRO A 152 -8.16 -17.75 10.91
N PHE A 153 -9.12 -17.62 11.84
CA PHE A 153 -10.21 -18.59 12.05
C PHE A 153 -11.55 -18.16 11.47
N ARG A 154 -11.67 -16.91 10.99
CA ARG A 154 -12.90 -16.35 10.41
C ARG A 154 -14.10 -16.34 11.35
N ASP A 155 -13.83 -16.18 12.63
CA ASP A 155 -14.81 -16.13 13.71
C ASP A 155 -15.12 -14.69 14.14
N GLY A 156 -14.73 -13.70 13.33
CA GLY A 156 -14.84 -12.27 13.64
C GLY A 156 -13.77 -11.78 14.61
N ARG A 157 -12.81 -12.63 15.04
CA ARG A 157 -11.72 -12.23 15.93
C ARG A 157 -10.49 -11.85 15.15
N PHE A 158 -10.19 -10.55 15.18
CA PHE A 158 -9.03 -9.98 14.51
C PHE A 158 -7.81 -9.96 15.43
N THR A 159 -6.67 -10.40 14.91
CA THR A 159 -5.36 -10.24 15.54
C THR A 159 -4.57 -9.17 14.81
N ARG A 160 -3.97 -8.24 15.55
CA ARG A 160 -3.11 -7.18 15.02
C ARG A 160 -1.66 -7.60 15.19
N VAL A 161 -0.95 -7.72 14.08
CA VAL A 161 0.46 -8.08 14.04
C VAL A 161 1.25 -6.85 13.60
N ARG A 162 2.00 -6.26 14.54
CA ARG A 162 2.92 -5.18 14.23
C ARG A 162 4.16 -5.77 13.57
N PHE A 163 4.60 -5.19 12.46
CA PHE A 163 5.83 -5.61 11.78
C PHE A 163 6.74 -4.42 11.56
N TYR A 164 8.04 -4.66 11.67
CA TYR A 164 9.08 -3.69 11.37
C TYR A 164 9.41 -3.74 9.87
N PHE A 165 9.67 -2.59 9.27
CA PHE A 165 10.12 -2.51 7.89
C PHE A 165 11.26 -1.51 7.71
N ARG A 166 12.06 -1.75 6.67
CA ARG A 166 13.06 -0.81 6.14
C ARG A 166 12.83 -0.66 4.64
N VAL A 167 12.77 0.59 4.19
CA VAL A 167 12.59 0.93 2.77
C VAL A 167 13.86 1.60 2.26
N THR A 168 14.16 1.41 0.97
CA THR A 168 15.15 2.19 0.23
C THR A 168 14.42 2.87 -0.92
N SER A 169 14.54 4.18 -1.05
CA SER A 169 13.85 4.91 -2.10
C SER A 169 14.44 4.59 -3.46
N ALA A 170 13.60 4.21 -4.43
CA ALA A 170 14.01 4.05 -5.82
C ALA A 170 13.99 5.37 -6.61
N ALA A 171 13.32 6.39 -6.06
CA ALA A 171 12.98 7.67 -6.68
C ALA A 171 13.07 8.79 -5.63
N ARG A 172 13.10 10.05 -6.05
CA ARG A 172 12.94 11.16 -5.10
C ARG A 172 11.49 11.20 -4.64
N VAL A 173 11.20 11.27 -3.34
CA VAL A 173 9.82 11.35 -2.81
C VAL A 173 9.55 12.74 -2.27
N ILE A 174 8.44 13.33 -2.72
CA ILE A 174 7.97 14.63 -2.26
C ILE A 174 6.61 14.42 -1.59
N ARG A 175 6.53 14.78 -0.31
CA ARG A 175 5.28 14.79 0.45
C ARG A 175 4.63 16.17 0.30
N LEU A 176 3.39 16.21 -0.13
CA LEU A 176 2.60 17.44 -0.13
C LEU A 176 1.82 17.49 1.18
N SER A 177 2.12 18.49 2.02
CA SER A 177 1.23 18.86 3.12
C SER A 177 0.03 19.61 2.54
N ALA A 178 -1.17 19.24 2.97
CA ALA A 178 -2.40 19.90 2.55
C ALA A 178 -2.65 21.18 3.35
#